data_AF-A0A1I1YLN4-F1
#
_entry.id   AF-A0A1I1YLN4-F1
#
_cell.length_a   1.000
_cell.length_b   1.000
_cell.length_c   1.000
_cell.angle_alpha   90.00
_cell.angle_beta   90.00
_cell.angle_gamma   90.00
#
_symmetry.space_group_name_H-M   'P 1'
#
loop_
_entity.id
_entity.type
_entity.pdbx_description
1 polymer ?
#
loop_
_entity_poly.entity_id
_entity_poly.type
_entity_poly.pdbx_seq_one_letter_code
_entity_poly.pdbx_strand_id
1 'polypeptide(L)'
;MIRFGGWFAVMLALGSCRSPAERLAKPPELEIPGQGKCVVGGAASHPLVVEWAAAERASLEARLKRGLVAVRVDGCEIAVMRQCDVQGEYSYLGLTRKNDRVKIRSADELYAQLPLGAARLEGKLARAGELDVEIALVGMLEAPQGRPGRDLLTGDCDAATHIITGVQVGAFHFFAGGAGEIKVGAGFNQIGAGAGSTAERETLSADGQPASCDASTTADTKPPEGCGALIRIELSALPGLAAAQPTACPTGSRWDGQTCAMEPCPVGMSRKPDGTCVAAGGSPGPTTSPGTIGPEPTTTTPTSAPKPADDEVALCQQLCDRQLGCESEANNVAPPEGKALERYMRSCRRMCEFAVTDWNRPQMRRCMTAETCGEFTRCVQPPDPS
;
A
#
# COMPACT_ATOMS: atom_id res chain seq x y z
N MET A 1 -34.27 -30.28 -71.98
CA MET A 1 -33.21 -29.26 -71.87
C MET A 1 -33.86 -27.96 -71.44
N ILE A 2 -33.38 -27.42 -70.32
CA ILE A 2 -34.10 -26.50 -69.42
C ILE A 2 -33.88 -25.03 -69.83
N ARG A 3 -34.93 -24.23 -69.69
CA ARG A 3 -35.06 -22.80 -70.03
C ARG A 3 -34.15 -21.90 -69.17
N PHE A 4 -33.44 -20.97 -69.79
CA PHE A 4 -32.84 -19.79 -69.12
C PHE A 4 -33.91 -18.69 -69.00
N GLY A 5 -34.40 -18.47 -67.78
CA GLY A 5 -35.19 -17.31 -67.39
C GLY A 5 -34.36 -16.46 -66.43
N GLY A 6 -34.15 -15.19 -66.79
CA GLY A 6 -33.39 -14.24 -65.99
C GLY A 6 -34.09 -13.85 -64.70
N TRP A 7 -33.29 -13.38 -63.73
CA TRP A 7 -33.81 -12.64 -62.59
C TRP A 7 -32.87 -11.48 -62.23
N PHE A 8 -33.47 -10.29 -62.22
CA PHE A 8 -32.92 -9.01 -61.82
C PHE A 8 -32.53 -9.05 -60.33
N ALA A 9 -31.29 -8.69 -60.02
CA ALA A 9 -30.86 -8.41 -58.65
C ALA A 9 -31.23 -6.96 -58.29
N VAL A 10 -32.25 -6.80 -57.44
CA VAL A 10 -32.58 -5.55 -56.75
C VAL A 10 -31.68 -5.43 -55.52
N MET A 11 -30.77 -4.47 -55.51
CA MET A 11 -29.99 -4.08 -54.33
C MET A 11 -30.86 -3.25 -53.39
N LEU A 12 -31.30 -3.86 -52.28
CA LEU A 12 -31.91 -3.18 -51.13
C LEU A 12 -30.79 -2.72 -50.19
N ALA A 13 -30.53 -1.41 -50.18
CA ALA A 13 -29.68 -0.76 -49.19
C ALA A 13 -30.42 -0.70 -47.84
N LEU A 14 -30.09 -1.62 -46.94
CA LEU A 14 -30.49 -1.53 -45.53
C LEU A 14 -29.59 -0.50 -44.83
N GLY A 15 -30.10 0.72 -44.68
CA GLY A 15 -29.54 1.73 -43.81
C GLY A 15 -29.58 1.24 -42.36
N SER A 16 -28.41 1.17 -41.73
CA SER A 16 -28.29 0.90 -40.30
C SER A 16 -28.74 2.14 -39.50
N CYS A 17 -29.86 2.02 -38.80
CA CYS A 17 -30.22 2.95 -37.74
C CYS A 17 -29.27 2.74 -36.56
N ARG A 18 -28.23 3.58 -36.46
CA ARG A 18 -27.49 3.77 -35.20
C ARG A 18 -28.28 4.73 -34.31
N SER A 19 -28.76 4.23 -33.18
CA SER A 19 -29.46 5.02 -32.16
C SER A 19 -28.53 6.10 -31.58
N PRO A 20 -29.00 7.36 -31.41
CA PRO A 20 -28.19 8.45 -30.85
C PRO A 20 -27.88 8.32 -29.34
N ALA A 21 -28.35 7.26 -28.68
CA ALA A 21 -28.19 7.04 -27.24
C ALA A 21 -26.82 6.46 -26.82
N GLU A 22 -26.01 5.92 -27.74
CA GLU A 22 -24.68 5.37 -27.41
C GLU A 22 -23.55 6.42 -27.40
N ARG A 23 -23.83 7.69 -27.71
CA ARG A 23 -22.84 8.78 -27.61
C ARG A 23 -22.81 9.47 -26.23
N LEU A 24 -23.65 9.07 -25.29
CA LEU A 24 -23.84 9.72 -24.00
C LEU A 24 -23.58 8.77 -22.83
N ALA A 25 -22.40 8.17 -22.77
CA ALA A 25 -21.78 7.70 -21.52
C ALA A 25 -20.36 7.20 -21.80
N LYS A 26 -19.45 8.11 -22.18
CA LYS A 26 -18.04 7.89 -21.89
C LYS A 26 -17.73 8.79 -20.70
N PRO A 27 -17.51 8.24 -19.48
CA PRO A 27 -17.02 9.04 -18.37
C PRO A 27 -15.75 9.77 -18.84
N PRO A 28 -15.50 11.01 -18.39
CA PRO A 28 -14.27 11.70 -18.76
C PRO A 28 -13.09 10.91 -18.18
N GLU A 29 -12.31 10.30 -19.07
CA GLU A 29 -10.98 9.81 -18.75
C GLU A 29 -10.14 11.05 -18.40
N LEU A 30 -9.90 11.26 -17.10
CA LEU A 30 -8.97 12.27 -16.64
C LEU A 30 -7.55 11.77 -16.91
N GLU A 31 -7.09 11.92 -18.15
CA GLU A 31 -5.66 11.86 -18.43
C GLU A 31 -5.02 13.14 -17.87
N ILE A 32 -4.46 13.05 -16.66
CA ILE A 32 -3.57 14.07 -16.12
C ILE A 32 -2.16 13.75 -16.66
N PRO A 33 -1.61 14.56 -17.59
CA PRO A 33 -0.28 14.32 -18.11
C PRO A 33 0.74 14.55 -16.99
N GLY A 34 1.51 13.51 -16.65
CA GLY A 34 2.62 13.62 -15.69
C GLY A 34 2.38 13.01 -14.30
N GLN A 35 1.22 12.40 -14.03
CA GLN A 35 1.07 11.49 -12.89
C GLN A 35 1.46 10.08 -13.35
N GLY A 36 2.70 9.68 -13.09
CA GLY A 36 3.13 8.30 -13.32
C GLY A 36 2.19 7.36 -12.56
N LYS A 37 1.78 6.26 -13.20
CA LYS A 37 0.93 5.17 -12.68
C LYS A 37 1.55 4.41 -11.49
N CYS A 38 2.35 5.09 -10.69
CA CYS A 38 3.09 4.60 -9.55
C CYS A 38 3.01 5.65 -8.43
N VAL A 39 2.01 5.52 -7.55
CA VAL A 39 1.93 6.38 -6.37
C VAL A 39 2.85 5.80 -5.30
N VAL A 40 4.01 6.43 -5.16
CA VAL A 40 5.00 6.14 -4.11
C VAL A 40 4.44 6.60 -2.77
N GLY A 41 4.16 5.65 -1.88
CA GLY A 41 3.82 5.95 -0.49
C GLY A 41 2.92 4.93 0.21
N GLY A 42 2.12 4.16 -0.53
CA GLY A 42 1.20 3.16 0.05
C GLY A 42 1.37 1.74 -0.50
N ALA A 43 1.42 1.60 -1.83
CA ALA A 43 1.34 0.30 -2.50
C ALA A 43 2.68 -0.47 -2.59
N ALA A 44 3.82 0.20 -2.41
CA ALA A 44 5.15 -0.40 -2.58
C ALA A 44 5.75 -0.99 -1.29
N SER A 45 5.00 -1.02 -0.19
CA SER A 45 5.48 -1.62 1.07
C SER A 45 5.56 -3.15 1.00
N HIS A 46 4.72 -3.77 0.15
CA HIS A 46 4.61 -5.23 0.05
C HIS A 46 4.62 -5.74 -1.40
N PRO A 47 5.65 -5.44 -2.21
CA PRO A 47 5.63 -5.78 -3.63
C PRO A 47 5.75 -7.29 -3.86
N LEU A 48 5.03 -7.76 -4.87
CA LEU A 48 5.11 -9.14 -5.34
C LEU A 48 6.44 -9.34 -6.06
N VAL A 49 7.21 -10.33 -5.63
CA VAL A 49 8.46 -10.72 -6.31
C VAL A 49 8.15 -11.54 -7.56
N VAL A 50 6.95 -12.12 -7.68
CA VAL A 50 6.56 -12.97 -8.83
C VAL A 50 6.69 -12.25 -10.18
N GLU A 51 6.59 -10.92 -10.18
CA GLU A 51 6.75 -10.07 -11.37
C GLU A 51 8.21 -9.68 -11.66
N TRP A 52 9.20 -10.16 -10.90
CA TRP A 52 10.60 -9.85 -11.17
C TRP A 52 11.20 -10.81 -12.19
N ALA A 53 12.25 -10.38 -12.89
CA ALA A 53 12.99 -11.29 -13.76
C ALA A 53 13.66 -12.39 -12.92
N ALA A 54 13.75 -13.62 -13.46
CA ALA A 54 14.30 -14.75 -12.71
C ALA A 54 15.72 -14.49 -12.15
N ALA A 55 16.56 -13.77 -12.90
CA ALA A 55 17.90 -13.39 -12.46
C ALA A 55 17.90 -12.42 -11.26
N GLU A 56 16.94 -11.50 -11.19
CA GLU A 56 16.79 -10.58 -10.07
C GLU A 56 16.29 -11.30 -8.82
N ARG A 57 15.34 -12.22 -9.00
CA ARG A 57 14.84 -13.10 -7.92
C ARG A 57 15.97 -13.96 -7.35
N ALA A 58 16.77 -14.58 -8.22
CA ALA A 58 17.94 -15.36 -7.80
C ALA A 58 19.00 -14.48 -7.09
N SER A 59 19.22 -13.26 -7.57
CA SER A 59 20.13 -12.31 -6.91
C SER A 59 19.63 -11.92 -5.52
N LEU A 60 18.34 -11.74 -5.34
CA LEU A 60 17.73 -11.45 -4.05
C LEU A 60 17.83 -12.67 -3.12
N GLU A 61 17.50 -13.87 -3.59
CA GLU A 61 17.60 -15.11 -2.82
C GLU A 61 19.03 -15.33 -2.30
N ALA A 62 20.04 -15.13 -3.16
CA ALA A 62 21.44 -15.22 -2.79
C ALA A 62 21.87 -14.14 -1.77
N ARG A 63 21.15 -13.03 -1.66
CA ARG A 63 21.43 -11.98 -0.68
C ARG A 63 20.73 -12.24 0.66
N LEU A 64 19.48 -12.71 0.63
CA LEU A 64 18.75 -13.15 1.84
C LEU A 64 19.50 -14.26 2.60
N LYS A 65 20.21 -15.15 1.90
CA LYS A 65 21.05 -16.19 2.52
C LYS A 65 22.28 -15.66 3.28
N ARG A 66 22.64 -14.38 3.10
CA ARG A 66 23.84 -13.77 3.70
C ARG A 66 23.54 -12.85 4.88
N GLY A 67 22.28 -12.47 5.07
CA GLY A 67 21.86 -11.51 6.10
C GLY A 67 20.73 -10.61 5.60
N LEU A 68 20.38 -9.61 6.41
CA LEU A 68 19.36 -8.62 6.04
C LEU A 68 19.73 -7.85 4.77
N VAL A 69 18.72 -7.50 3.97
CA VAL A 69 18.92 -6.90 2.64
C VAL A 69 18.42 -5.46 2.61
N ALA A 70 19.33 -4.54 2.29
CA ALA A 70 18.99 -3.16 1.96
C ALA A 70 18.62 -3.00 0.48
N VAL A 71 17.65 -2.14 0.22
CA VAL A 71 17.20 -1.80 -1.15
C VAL A 71 17.06 -0.29 -1.33
N ARG A 72 17.26 0.15 -2.58
CA ARG A 72 16.85 1.47 -3.03
C ARG A 72 15.50 1.34 -3.72
N VAL A 73 14.53 2.14 -3.27
CA VAL A 73 13.23 2.31 -3.91
C VAL A 73 13.25 3.67 -4.59
N ASP A 74 13.01 3.69 -5.89
CA ASP A 74 12.91 4.91 -6.71
C ASP A 74 11.71 4.76 -7.64
N GLY A 75 10.62 5.48 -7.35
CA GLY A 75 9.36 5.28 -8.06
C GLY A 75 8.83 3.84 -7.92
N CYS A 76 8.73 3.15 -9.06
CA CYS A 76 8.33 1.75 -9.19
C CYS A 76 9.52 0.80 -9.39
N GLU A 77 10.75 1.27 -9.15
CA GLU A 77 11.95 0.45 -9.25
C GLU A 77 12.49 0.11 -7.87
N ILE A 78 12.87 -1.16 -7.72
CA ILE A 78 13.51 -1.67 -6.51
C ILE A 78 14.86 -2.25 -6.89
N ALA A 79 15.94 -1.63 -6.40
CA ALA A 79 17.30 -2.07 -6.63
C ALA A 79 17.88 -2.66 -5.34
N VAL A 80 18.31 -3.93 -5.40
CA VAL A 80 19.01 -4.59 -4.29
C VAL A 80 20.41 -4.02 -4.13
N MET A 81 20.73 -3.52 -2.94
CA MET A 81 22.03 -2.92 -2.64
C MET A 81 23.07 -4.02 -2.39
N ARG A 82 23.71 -4.51 -3.45
CA ARG A 82 24.59 -5.69 -3.39
C ARG A 82 25.82 -5.52 -2.52
N GLN A 83 26.32 -4.31 -2.36
CA GLN A 83 27.52 -3.96 -1.58
C GLN A 83 27.18 -3.26 -0.26
N CYS A 84 25.90 -3.28 0.14
CA CYS A 84 25.46 -2.83 1.44
C CYS A 84 25.15 -4.05 2.31
N ASP A 85 25.91 -4.24 3.37
CA ASP A 85 25.67 -5.30 4.35
C ASP A 85 24.92 -4.71 5.55
N VAL A 86 23.90 -5.43 6.00
CA VAL A 86 23.03 -5.03 7.11
C VAL A 86 23.19 -6.07 8.22
N GLN A 87 23.49 -5.62 9.45
CA GLN A 87 23.63 -6.53 10.57
C GLN A 87 22.30 -7.21 10.91
N GLY A 88 22.35 -8.52 11.12
CA GLY A 88 21.19 -9.36 11.44
C GLY A 88 20.98 -10.48 10.43
N GLU A 89 20.15 -11.45 10.81
CA GLU A 89 19.81 -12.61 10.00
C GLU A 89 18.30 -12.82 10.02
N TYR A 90 17.76 -13.39 8.95
CA TYR A 90 16.35 -13.77 8.90
C TYR A 90 16.11 -15.06 9.68
N SER A 91 15.01 -15.11 10.43
CA SER A 91 14.45 -16.35 10.97
C SER A 91 13.28 -16.81 10.12
N TYR A 92 13.19 -18.10 9.83
CA TYR A 92 12.02 -18.66 9.15
C TYR A 92 10.90 -18.95 10.15
N LEU A 93 9.69 -18.51 9.79
CA LEU A 93 8.45 -18.83 10.48
C LEU A 93 7.58 -19.70 9.55
N GLY A 94 7.37 -20.95 9.96
CA GLY A 94 6.43 -21.85 9.29
C GLY A 94 4.99 -21.40 9.49
N LEU A 95 4.22 -21.33 8.40
CA LEU A 95 2.82 -20.92 8.40
C LEU A 95 1.91 -22.08 7.97
N THR A 96 0.63 -22.00 8.33
CA THR A 96 -0.36 -22.90 7.74
C THR A 96 -0.43 -22.58 6.25
N ARG A 97 -0.24 -23.60 5.41
CA ARG A 97 -0.23 -23.44 3.97
C ARG A 97 -1.45 -22.69 3.47
N LYS A 98 -1.23 -21.71 2.59
CA LYS A 98 -2.29 -20.97 1.89
C LYS A 98 -2.11 -21.14 0.40
N ASN A 99 -3.20 -21.37 -0.31
CA ASN A 99 -3.21 -21.34 -1.76
C ASN A 99 -4.00 -20.12 -2.20
N ASP A 100 -3.45 -19.34 -3.12
CA ASP A 100 -4.07 -18.15 -3.67
C ASP A 100 -4.00 -18.17 -5.19
N ARG A 101 -4.95 -17.49 -5.83
CA ARG A 101 -5.01 -17.35 -7.28
C ARG A 101 -5.49 -15.95 -7.65
N VAL A 102 -4.63 -15.21 -8.34
CA VAL A 102 -4.92 -13.85 -8.80
C VAL A 102 -5.13 -13.87 -10.30
N LYS A 103 -6.33 -13.48 -10.75
CA LYS A 103 -6.66 -13.31 -12.16
C LYS A 103 -6.70 -11.83 -12.50
N ILE A 104 -6.09 -11.47 -13.61
CA ILE A 104 -5.96 -10.09 -14.09
C ILE A 104 -6.49 -10.04 -15.51
N ARG A 105 -7.54 -9.27 -15.75
CA ARG A 105 -8.27 -9.18 -17.02
C ARG A 105 -8.30 -7.78 -17.61
N SER A 106 -7.87 -6.78 -16.85
CA SER A 106 -7.85 -5.38 -17.26
C SER A 106 -6.52 -4.73 -16.89
N ALA A 107 -6.20 -3.63 -17.58
CA ALA A 107 -5.03 -2.83 -17.26
C ALA A 107 -5.11 -2.30 -15.82
N ASP A 108 -6.28 -1.85 -15.37
CA ASP A 108 -6.45 -1.34 -14.01
C ASP A 108 -6.18 -2.40 -12.95
N GLU A 109 -6.69 -3.63 -13.14
CA GLU A 109 -6.35 -4.78 -12.29
C GLU A 109 -4.86 -5.08 -12.31
N LEU A 110 -4.21 -4.95 -13.47
CA LEU A 110 -2.77 -5.18 -13.61
C LEU A 110 -1.96 -4.18 -12.78
N TYR A 111 -2.28 -2.90 -12.84
CA TYR A 111 -1.60 -1.88 -12.00
C TYR A 111 -1.94 -2.01 -10.52
N ALA A 112 -3.14 -2.47 -10.18
CA ALA A 112 -3.53 -2.69 -8.80
C ALA A 112 -2.82 -3.90 -8.16
N GLN A 113 -2.64 -4.98 -8.91
CA GLN A 113 -2.09 -6.25 -8.39
C GLN A 113 -0.58 -6.37 -8.59
N LEU A 114 -0.04 -5.89 -9.72
CA LEU A 114 1.34 -6.06 -10.17
C LEU A 114 1.94 -4.71 -10.62
N PRO A 115 2.08 -3.74 -9.69
CA PRO A 115 2.44 -2.38 -10.06
C PRO A 115 3.84 -2.24 -10.66
N LEU A 116 4.83 -3.05 -10.24
CA LEU A 116 6.21 -2.91 -10.72
C LEU A 116 6.38 -3.50 -12.13
N GLY A 117 5.63 -4.56 -12.43
CA GLY A 117 5.65 -5.29 -13.70
C GLY A 117 4.56 -4.86 -14.68
N ALA A 118 3.64 -3.99 -14.30
CA ALA A 118 2.46 -3.65 -15.11
C ALA A 118 2.83 -3.18 -16.52
N ALA A 119 3.74 -2.20 -16.64
CA ALA A 119 4.11 -1.62 -17.93
C ALA A 119 4.65 -2.67 -18.94
N ARG A 120 5.43 -3.66 -18.46
CA ARG A 120 5.94 -4.74 -19.33
C ARG A 120 4.90 -5.82 -19.62
N LEU A 121 3.88 -5.95 -18.77
CA LEU A 121 2.84 -6.98 -18.85
C LEU A 121 1.59 -6.51 -19.59
N GLU A 122 1.34 -5.21 -19.75
CA GLU A 122 0.18 -4.66 -20.47
C GLU A 122 0.04 -5.27 -21.87
N GLY A 123 1.13 -5.27 -22.65
CA GLY A 123 1.13 -5.83 -24.00
C GLY A 123 0.88 -7.34 -24.00
N LYS A 124 1.29 -8.06 -22.95
CA LYS A 124 1.00 -9.49 -22.80
C LYS A 124 -0.48 -9.70 -22.45
N LEU A 125 -1.02 -8.94 -21.51
CA LEU A 125 -2.44 -8.97 -21.13
C LEU A 125 -3.34 -8.65 -22.33
N ALA A 126 -3.03 -7.59 -23.09
CA ALA A 126 -3.79 -7.21 -24.28
C ALA A 126 -3.83 -8.31 -25.36
N ARG A 127 -2.77 -9.12 -25.48
CA ARG A 127 -2.72 -10.24 -26.42
C ARG A 127 -3.37 -11.51 -25.89
N ALA A 128 -3.17 -11.83 -24.62
CA ALA A 128 -3.60 -13.09 -24.02
C ALA A 128 -4.99 -13.04 -23.36
N GLY A 129 -5.53 -11.83 -23.15
CA GLY A 129 -6.84 -11.56 -22.54
C GLY A 129 -6.90 -11.72 -21.01
N GLU A 130 -6.04 -12.55 -20.43
CA GLU A 130 -5.96 -12.81 -18.99
C GLU A 130 -4.51 -13.10 -18.58
N LEU A 131 -4.11 -12.64 -17.40
CA LEU A 131 -2.93 -13.11 -16.70
C LEU A 131 -3.37 -13.78 -15.39
N ASP A 132 -2.69 -14.86 -15.00
CA ASP A 132 -3.09 -15.68 -13.87
C ASP A 132 -1.88 -16.10 -13.04
N VAL A 133 -1.87 -15.72 -11.77
CA VAL A 133 -0.84 -16.07 -10.79
C VAL A 133 -1.42 -17.09 -9.83
N GLU A 134 -0.84 -18.28 -9.77
CA GLU A 134 -1.17 -19.32 -8.80
C GLU A 134 -0.05 -19.40 -7.76
N ILE A 135 -0.40 -19.31 -6.47
CA ILE A 135 0.56 -19.21 -5.35
C ILE A 135 0.25 -20.28 -4.31
N ALA A 136 1.30 -20.94 -3.80
CA ALA A 136 1.26 -21.76 -2.59
C ALA A 136 2.24 -21.16 -1.57
N LEU A 137 1.73 -20.54 -0.51
CA LEU A 137 2.51 -19.92 0.58
C LEU A 137 2.67 -20.93 1.73
N VAL A 138 3.90 -21.09 2.26
CA VAL A 138 4.18 -22.00 3.38
C VAL A 138 4.87 -21.35 4.58
N GLY A 139 5.43 -20.16 4.41
CA GLY A 139 6.15 -19.51 5.49
C GLY A 139 6.59 -18.08 5.17
N MET A 140 7.33 -17.51 6.11
CA MET A 140 7.94 -16.20 5.97
C MET A 140 9.37 -16.20 6.53
N LEU A 141 10.27 -15.47 5.89
CA LEU A 141 11.56 -15.07 6.46
C LEU A 141 11.35 -13.73 7.14
N GLU A 142 11.56 -13.65 8.45
CA GLU A 142 11.36 -12.44 9.26
C GLU A 142 12.69 -11.92 9.77
N ALA A 143 12.91 -10.62 9.63
CA ALA A 143 14.01 -9.94 10.28
C ALA A 143 13.77 -9.87 11.81
N PRO A 144 14.83 -9.77 12.64
CA PRO A 144 14.68 -9.60 14.07
C PRO A 144 13.87 -8.33 14.41
N GLN A 145 13.11 -8.39 15.51
CA GLN A 145 12.27 -7.30 15.96
C GLN A 145 13.09 -6.03 16.24
N GLY A 146 12.63 -4.90 15.71
CA GLY A 146 13.30 -3.59 15.79
C GLY A 146 13.56 -3.00 14.41
N ARG A 147 13.32 -1.69 14.23
CA ARG A 147 13.63 -1.02 12.96
C ARG A 147 15.15 -0.91 12.84
N PRO A 148 15.79 -1.55 11.85
CA PRO A 148 17.24 -1.48 11.75
C PRO A 148 17.64 -0.04 11.43
N GLY A 149 18.43 0.56 12.31
CA GLY A 149 18.98 1.90 12.10
C GLY A 149 20.14 1.88 11.12
N ARG A 150 20.54 3.06 10.64
CA ARG A 150 21.69 3.21 9.75
C ARG A 150 23.02 2.77 10.38
N ASP A 151 23.10 2.77 11.70
CA ASP A 151 24.22 2.27 12.49
C ASP A 151 24.49 0.77 12.27
N LEU A 152 23.49 0.03 11.77
CA LEU A 152 23.62 -1.39 11.44
C LEU A 152 24.04 -1.65 9.98
N LEU A 153 24.27 -0.59 9.19
CA LEU A 153 24.67 -0.68 7.79
C LEU A 153 26.20 -0.56 7.65
N THR A 154 26.80 -1.34 6.76
CA THR A 154 28.23 -1.28 6.45
C THR A 154 28.47 -1.52 4.95
N GLY A 155 29.46 -0.82 4.39
CA GLY A 155 29.75 -0.84 2.95
C GLY A 155 29.05 0.28 2.18
N ASP A 156 28.72 0.04 0.92
CA ASP A 156 28.16 1.03 0.00
C ASP A 156 26.64 1.16 0.18
N CYS A 157 26.24 1.78 1.30
CA CYS A 157 24.85 1.87 1.75
C CYS A 157 24.19 3.25 1.53
N ASP A 158 24.90 4.23 0.98
CA ASP A 158 24.44 5.63 0.92
C ASP A 158 23.10 5.80 0.20
N ALA A 159 22.90 5.02 -0.87
CA ALA A 159 21.67 5.05 -1.68
C ALA A 159 20.57 4.10 -1.17
N ALA A 160 20.80 3.35 -0.08
CA ALA A 160 19.78 2.49 0.51
C ALA A 160 18.65 3.35 1.08
N THR A 161 17.41 2.95 0.83
CA THR A 161 16.19 3.67 1.28
C THR A 161 15.32 2.84 2.21
N HIS A 162 15.35 1.51 2.02
CA HIS A 162 14.54 0.57 2.76
C HIS A 162 15.37 -0.67 3.11
N ILE A 163 14.91 -1.42 4.09
CA ILE A 163 15.37 -2.77 4.39
C ILE A 163 14.20 -3.72 4.16
N ILE A 164 14.49 -4.90 3.62
CA ILE A 164 13.53 -6.00 3.54
C ILE A 164 13.39 -6.60 4.94
N THR A 165 12.25 -6.41 5.60
CA THR A 165 11.98 -6.93 6.95
C THR A 165 11.24 -8.26 6.95
N GLY A 166 10.55 -8.57 5.86
CA GLY A 166 9.79 -9.81 5.70
C GLY A 166 9.90 -10.34 4.28
N VAL A 167 9.90 -11.67 4.10
CA VAL A 167 9.80 -12.31 2.79
C VAL A 167 8.89 -13.51 2.86
N GLN A 168 7.77 -13.45 2.14
CA GLN A 168 6.86 -14.57 1.99
C GLN A 168 7.48 -15.63 1.07
N VAL A 169 7.48 -16.89 1.52
CA VAL A 169 8.09 -18.01 0.78
C VAL A 169 7.10 -19.13 0.47
N GLY A 170 7.35 -19.80 -0.66
CA GLY A 170 6.47 -20.85 -1.17
C GLY A 170 6.83 -21.34 -2.55
N ALA A 171 5.81 -21.50 -3.40
CA ALA A 171 5.94 -21.76 -4.83
C ALA A 171 4.89 -20.97 -5.60
N PHE A 172 5.18 -20.64 -6.86
CA PHE A 172 4.21 -19.97 -7.71
C PHE A 172 4.38 -20.33 -9.19
N HIS A 173 3.31 -20.15 -9.94
CA HIS A 173 3.33 -20.12 -11.38
C HIS A 173 2.55 -18.91 -11.90
N PHE A 174 3.10 -18.23 -12.90
CA PHE A 174 2.51 -17.08 -13.54
C PHE A 174 2.35 -17.34 -15.03
N PHE A 175 1.11 -17.25 -15.53
CA PHE A 175 0.76 -17.58 -16.90
C PHE A 175 0.02 -16.42 -17.58
N ALA A 176 0.12 -16.37 -18.91
CA ALA A 176 -0.75 -15.60 -19.78
C ALA A 176 -1.71 -16.55 -20.51
N GLY A 177 -2.99 -16.19 -20.58
CA GLY A 177 -4.04 -16.93 -21.27
C GLY A 177 -5.18 -17.33 -20.33
N GLY A 178 -6.41 -17.12 -20.79
CA GLY A 178 -7.64 -17.42 -20.03
C GLY A 178 -7.79 -18.91 -19.76
N ALA A 179 -8.05 -19.27 -18.50
CA ALA A 179 -8.40 -20.63 -18.16
C ALA A 179 -9.76 -20.99 -18.79
N GLY A 180 -9.78 -21.91 -19.75
CA GLY A 180 -10.92 -22.81 -19.88
C GLY A 180 -11.18 -23.42 -18.50
N GLU A 181 -12.43 -23.49 -18.06
CA GLU A 181 -12.83 -23.94 -16.72
C GLU A 181 -12.18 -25.29 -16.34
N ILE A 182 -11.01 -25.25 -15.71
CA ILE A 182 -10.46 -26.42 -15.03
C ILE A 182 -11.23 -26.52 -13.72
N LYS A 183 -12.18 -27.47 -13.69
CA LYS A 183 -13.00 -27.78 -12.51
C LYS A 183 -12.11 -27.91 -11.28
N VAL A 184 -12.38 -27.04 -10.30
CA VAL A 184 -11.84 -27.03 -8.95
C VAL A 184 -12.01 -28.44 -8.36
N GLY A 185 -10.92 -29.21 -8.29
CA GLY A 185 -10.94 -30.58 -7.78
C GLY A 185 -9.79 -31.45 -8.28
N ALA A 186 -9.20 -31.15 -9.45
CA ALA A 186 -7.97 -31.77 -9.91
C ALA A 186 -6.81 -30.79 -9.67
N GLY A 187 -6.16 -30.91 -8.52
CA GLY A 187 -4.97 -30.11 -8.16
C GLY A 187 -3.81 -30.30 -9.14
N PHE A 188 -2.72 -29.59 -8.86
CA PHE A 188 -1.40 -29.49 -9.54
C PHE A 188 -0.80 -30.74 -10.24
N ASN A 189 -1.42 -31.92 -10.17
CA ASN A 189 -0.98 -33.20 -10.75
C ASN A 189 -1.28 -33.40 -12.24
N GLN A 190 -1.94 -32.46 -12.95
CA GLN A 190 -2.21 -32.62 -14.40
C GLN A 190 -1.24 -31.90 -15.33
N ILE A 191 -0.21 -31.24 -14.80
CA ILE A 191 0.87 -30.69 -15.63
C ILE A 191 1.87 -31.82 -15.92
N GLY A 192 1.52 -32.76 -16.81
CA GLY A 192 2.46 -33.82 -17.19
C GLY A 192 1.93 -35.01 -18.00
N ALA A 193 0.62 -35.21 -18.13
CA ALA A 193 0.05 -36.32 -18.92
C ALA A 193 -0.82 -35.76 -20.05
N GLY A 194 -0.37 -35.90 -21.29
CA GLY A 194 -1.06 -35.40 -22.47
C GLY A 194 -2.45 -36.00 -22.62
N ALA A 195 -3.49 -35.17 -22.49
CA ALA A 195 -4.75 -35.17 -23.24
C ALA A 195 -5.80 -34.31 -22.48
N GLY A 196 -6.14 -33.14 -23.03
CA GLY A 196 -7.30 -32.36 -22.58
C GLY A 196 -7.20 -30.86 -22.83
N SER A 197 -7.57 -30.42 -24.05
CA SER A 197 -7.84 -29.02 -24.44
C SER A 197 -6.94 -27.95 -23.81
N THR A 198 -5.69 -27.86 -24.28
CA THR A 198 -4.83 -26.71 -24.02
C THR A 198 -5.43 -25.48 -24.69
N ALA A 199 -6.17 -24.66 -23.94
CA ALA A 199 -6.08 -23.23 -24.19
C ALA A 199 -4.59 -22.88 -24.13
N GLU A 200 -4.06 -22.18 -25.14
CA GLU A 200 -2.65 -21.80 -25.21
C GLU A 200 -2.30 -20.94 -23.97
N ARG A 201 -1.81 -21.59 -22.91
CA ARG A 201 -1.29 -20.91 -21.72
C ARG A 201 0.21 -20.79 -21.87
N GLU A 202 0.69 -19.56 -21.92
CA GLU A 202 2.12 -19.26 -21.95
C GLU A 202 2.60 -19.05 -20.53
N THR A 203 3.56 -19.85 -20.07
CA THR A 203 4.24 -19.62 -18.79
C THR A 203 5.12 -18.38 -18.89
N LEU A 204 4.84 -17.38 -18.05
CA LEU A 204 5.61 -16.15 -17.96
C LEU A 204 6.76 -16.26 -16.97
N SER A 205 6.49 -16.85 -15.81
CA SER A 205 7.44 -17.04 -14.72
C SER A 205 6.95 -18.17 -13.83
N ALA A 206 7.86 -18.91 -13.22
CA ALA A 206 7.55 -19.90 -12.20
C ALA A 206 8.74 -20.02 -11.26
N ASP A 207 8.49 -20.46 -10.04
CA ASP A 207 9.52 -20.83 -9.08
C ASP A 207 8.97 -21.73 -7.99
N GLY A 208 9.84 -22.59 -7.46
CA GLY A 208 9.46 -23.70 -6.61
C GLY A 208 8.59 -24.73 -7.35
N GLN A 209 8.13 -25.70 -6.57
CA GLN A 209 7.28 -26.81 -6.98
C GLN A 209 6.09 -26.83 -6.03
N PRO A 210 4.88 -26.47 -6.50
CA PRO A 210 3.69 -26.39 -5.64
C PRO A 210 3.34 -27.68 -4.91
N ALA A 211 3.65 -28.84 -5.52
CA ALA A 211 3.47 -30.15 -4.87
C ALA A 211 4.44 -30.35 -3.69
N SER A 212 5.67 -29.84 -3.76
CA SER A 212 6.61 -29.90 -2.65
C SER A 212 6.14 -29.12 -1.43
N CYS A 213 5.25 -28.14 -1.63
CA CYS A 213 4.63 -27.39 -0.54
C CYS A 213 3.63 -28.21 0.29
N ASP A 214 3.18 -29.37 -0.21
CA ASP A 214 2.25 -30.24 0.53
C ASP A 214 2.88 -30.81 1.82
N ALA A 215 4.21 -30.87 1.88
CA ALA A 215 4.96 -31.36 3.04
C ALA A 215 5.15 -30.31 4.15
N SER A 216 4.76 -29.05 3.93
CA SER A 216 5.02 -27.97 4.89
C SER A 216 4.19 -28.10 6.16
N THR A 217 4.79 -27.74 7.29
CA THR A 217 4.10 -27.65 8.60
C THR A 217 4.43 -26.34 9.32
N THR A 218 3.60 -25.95 10.29
CA THR A 218 3.86 -24.78 11.13
C THR A 218 5.03 -24.96 12.10
N ALA A 219 5.57 -26.17 12.22
CA ALA A 219 6.73 -26.48 13.06
C ALA A 219 8.06 -26.42 12.28
N ASP A 220 8.00 -26.22 10.97
CA ASP A 220 9.19 -26.19 10.13
C ASP A 220 10.06 -24.98 10.46
N THR A 221 11.38 -25.18 10.48
CA THR A 221 12.39 -24.12 10.67
C THR A 221 13.04 -23.66 9.37
N LYS A 222 12.61 -24.22 8.24
CA LYS A 222 12.97 -23.83 6.87
C LYS A 222 11.89 -24.36 5.90
N PRO A 223 11.71 -23.77 4.71
CA PRO A 223 10.76 -24.31 3.74
C PRO A 223 11.18 -25.72 3.28
N PRO A 224 10.21 -26.59 2.93
CA PRO A 224 10.50 -27.86 2.27
C PRO A 224 11.33 -27.67 1.00
N GLU A 225 12.12 -28.69 0.64
CA GLU A 225 12.91 -28.64 -0.59
C GLU A 225 12.01 -28.42 -1.81
N GLY A 226 12.32 -27.40 -2.61
CA GLY A 226 11.50 -27.01 -3.75
C GLY A 226 10.30 -26.12 -3.40
N CYS A 227 10.05 -25.73 -2.15
CA CYS A 227 8.96 -24.80 -1.76
C CYS A 227 9.50 -23.53 -1.06
N GLY A 228 10.70 -23.08 -1.43
CA GLY A 228 11.37 -21.92 -0.83
C GLY A 228 11.42 -20.69 -1.73
N ALA A 229 10.62 -20.63 -2.79
CA ALA A 229 10.62 -19.50 -3.73
C ALA A 229 10.13 -18.21 -3.07
N LEU A 230 10.69 -17.08 -3.47
CA LEU A 230 10.31 -15.76 -2.94
C LEU A 230 9.04 -15.27 -3.64
N ILE A 231 7.98 -15.02 -2.87
CA ILE A 231 6.67 -14.61 -3.40
C ILE A 231 6.45 -13.10 -3.27
N ARG A 232 6.74 -12.55 -2.10
CA ARG A 232 6.48 -11.14 -1.75
C ARG A 232 7.51 -10.70 -0.72
N ILE A 233 7.94 -9.44 -0.80
CA ILE A 233 8.82 -8.82 0.20
C ILE A 233 8.05 -7.76 0.97
N GLU A 234 8.49 -7.50 2.20
CA GLU A 234 8.00 -6.43 3.06
C GLU A 234 9.13 -5.43 3.28
N LEU A 235 8.85 -4.15 2.99
CA LEU A 235 9.83 -3.08 3.05
C LEU A 235 9.58 -2.18 4.25
N SER A 236 10.63 -1.93 5.01
CA SER A 236 10.65 -0.92 6.07
C SER A 236 11.59 0.21 5.70
N ALA A 237 11.12 1.45 5.80
CA ALA A 237 11.92 2.62 5.48
C ALA A 237 13.07 2.80 6.47
N LEU A 238 14.25 3.13 5.95
CA LEU A 238 15.41 3.48 6.77
C LEU A 238 15.23 4.88 7.37
N PRO A 239 15.23 5.03 8.71
CA PRO A 239 15.11 6.33 9.34
C PRO A 239 16.34 7.20 9.04
N GLY A 240 16.14 8.53 9.00
CA GLY A 240 17.23 9.50 8.84
C GLY A 240 17.66 9.79 7.40
N LEU A 241 17.00 9.19 6.42
CA LEU A 241 16.97 9.74 5.07
C LEU A 241 15.92 10.83 5.06
N ALA A 242 16.34 12.08 4.88
CA ALA A 242 15.46 13.01 4.17
C ALA A 242 15.05 12.25 2.91
N ALA A 243 13.74 12.05 2.68
CA ALA A 243 13.30 11.48 1.41
C ALA A 243 14.07 12.22 0.32
N ALA A 244 14.68 11.47 -0.61
CA ALA A 244 15.59 12.04 -1.60
C ALA A 244 14.93 13.32 -2.12
N GLN A 245 15.58 14.48 -1.93
CA GLN A 245 14.96 15.76 -2.25
C GLN A 245 14.43 15.67 -3.67
N PRO A 246 13.12 15.77 -3.89
CA PRO A 246 12.58 15.68 -5.23
C PRO A 246 13.20 16.83 -6.04
N THR A 247 13.58 16.55 -7.29
CA THR A 247 14.25 17.53 -8.16
C THR A 247 13.45 18.83 -8.29
N ALA A 248 12.12 18.73 -8.13
CA ALA A 248 11.24 19.85 -7.83
C ALA A 248 10.00 19.36 -7.05
N CYS A 249 9.48 20.19 -6.16
CA CYS A 249 8.17 19.97 -5.56
C CYS A 249 7.04 20.40 -6.52
N PRO A 250 5.86 19.76 -6.48
CA PRO A 250 4.69 20.20 -7.24
C PRO A 250 4.36 21.68 -7.00
N THR A 251 3.81 22.36 -8.01
CA THR A 251 3.44 23.78 -7.95
C THR A 251 2.67 24.12 -6.68
N GLY A 252 3.17 25.08 -5.88
CA GLY A 252 2.55 25.51 -4.63
C GLY A 252 2.98 24.75 -3.37
N SER A 253 3.96 23.84 -3.49
CA SER A 253 4.60 23.16 -2.37
C SER A 253 6.11 23.44 -2.32
N ARG A 254 6.68 23.37 -1.12
CA ARG A 254 8.12 23.52 -0.87
C ARG A 254 8.63 22.32 -0.09
N TRP A 255 9.88 21.95 -0.33
CA TRP A 255 10.54 20.91 0.45
C TRP A 255 10.77 21.42 1.89
N ASP A 256 10.24 20.71 2.89
CA ASP A 256 10.38 21.08 4.30
C ASP A 256 11.49 20.34 5.04
N GLY A 257 12.25 19.50 4.33
CA GLY A 257 13.28 18.62 4.89
C GLY A 257 12.87 17.15 4.91
N GLN A 258 11.58 16.84 4.81
CA GLN A 258 11.07 15.46 4.82
C GLN A 258 10.00 15.18 3.75
N THR A 259 9.20 16.16 3.36
CA THR A 259 8.18 16.04 2.32
C THR A 259 8.01 17.35 1.54
N CYS A 260 7.35 17.29 0.37
CA CYS A 260 6.85 18.50 -0.28
C CYS A 260 5.60 18.96 0.48
N ALA A 261 5.79 19.87 1.42
CA ALA A 261 4.70 20.46 2.17
C ALA A 261 4.16 21.69 1.44
N MET A 262 2.83 21.78 1.35
CA MET A 262 2.16 23.01 0.95
C MET A 262 2.33 24.05 2.06
N GLU A 263 2.74 25.27 1.73
CA GLU A 263 2.85 26.33 2.74
C GLU A 263 1.48 26.58 3.39
N PRO A 264 1.40 26.75 4.72
CA PRO A 264 0.15 27.18 5.34
C PRO A 264 -0.27 28.53 4.75
N CYS A 265 -1.57 28.69 4.45
CA CYS A 265 -2.07 29.99 4.03
C CYS A 265 -1.90 31.01 5.16
N PRO A 266 -1.64 32.30 4.84
CA PRO A 266 -1.65 33.35 5.84
C PRO A 266 -2.94 33.37 6.66
N VAL A 267 -2.86 33.82 7.91
CA VAL A 267 -4.01 33.96 8.80
C VAL A 267 -5.12 34.75 8.10
N GLY A 268 -6.35 34.22 8.11
CA GLY A 268 -7.51 34.81 7.45
C GLY A 268 -7.70 34.41 5.98
N MET A 269 -6.88 33.50 5.45
CA MET A 269 -7.04 32.93 4.11
C MET A 269 -7.35 31.43 4.15
N SER A 270 -8.16 30.98 3.19
CA SER A 270 -8.48 29.58 2.96
C SER A 270 -7.87 29.13 1.62
N ARG A 271 -7.39 27.88 1.58
CA ARG A 271 -6.77 27.29 0.40
C ARG A 271 -7.84 26.75 -0.55
N LYS A 272 -7.75 27.09 -1.84
CA LYS A 272 -8.56 26.51 -2.91
C LYS A 272 -7.96 25.17 -3.41
N PRO A 273 -8.75 24.34 -4.12
CA PRO A 273 -8.27 23.09 -4.72
C PRO A 273 -7.11 23.27 -5.72
N ASP A 274 -6.99 24.45 -6.33
CA ASP A 274 -5.89 24.81 -7.24
C ASP A 274 -4.59 25.23 -6.51
N GLY A 275 -4.58 25.17 -5.17
CA GLY A 275 -3.43 25.51 -4.35
C GLY A 275 -3.29 27.01 -4.03
N THR A 276 -4.20 27.88 -4.51
CA THR A 276 -4.15 29.31 -4.21
C THR A 276 -4.77 29.64 -2.84
N CYS A 277 -4.16 30.58 -2.12
CA CYS A 277 -4.75 31.13 -0.89
C CYS A 277 -5.66 32.30 -1.23
N VAL A 278 -6.92 32.25 -0.78
CA VAL A 278 -7.89 33.33 -0.95
C VAL A 278 -8.42 33.79 0.40
N ALA A 279 -8.77 35.07 0.54
CA ALA A 279 -9.40 35.56 1.76
C ALA A 279 -10.64 34.72 2.07
N ALA A 280 -10.75 34.24 3.32
CA ALA A 280 -11.96 33.56 3.77
C ALA A 280 -13.12 34.53 3.58
N GLY A 281 -14.05 34.20 2.69
CA GLY A 281 -15.19 35.06 2.37
C GLY A 281 -15.95 35.39 3.64
N GLY A 282 -15.82 36.64 4.10
CA GLY A 282 -16.43 37.11 5.33
C GLY A 282 -17.96 37.06 5.20
N SER A 283 -18.58 36.17 5.96
CA SER A 283 -19.96 36.41 6.38
C SER A 283 -19.92 37.41 7.54
N PRO A 284 -20.68 38.52 7.52
CA PRO A 284 -20.62 39.51 8.58
C PRO A 284 -21.24 38.94 9.86
N GLY A 285 -20.39 38.66 10.86
CA GLY A 285 -20.83 38.35 12.22
C GLY A 285 -21.37 39.59 12.94
N PRO A 286 -22.30 39.44 13.91
CA PRO A 286 -22.73 40.55 14.75
C PRO A 286 -21.72 40.89 15.86
N THR A 287 -21.80 42.16 16.24
CA THR A 287 -20.96 42.99 17.10
C THR A 287 -20.88 42.56 18.58
N THR A 288 -19.64 42.50 19.08
CA THR A 288 -19.08 42.78 20.43
C THR A 288 -19.93 42.76 21.71
N SER A 289 -19.32 42.23 22.78
CA SER A 289 -19.25 42.93 24.08
C SER A 289 -17.90 42.70 24.78
N PRO A 290 -17.36 43.69 25.52
CA PRO A 290 -16.04 43.61 26.15
C PRO A 290 -16.13 43.10 27.60
N GLY A 291 -15.32 42.09 27.94
CA GLY A 291 -15.21 41.53 29.29
C GLY A 291 -13.78 41.58 29.82
N THR A 292 -13.55 42.51 30.74
CA THR A 292 -12.68 42.50 31.93
C THR A 292 -11.35 41.74 31.91
N ILE A 293 -10.27 42.53 32.07
CA ILE A 293 -8.89 42.12 32.38
C ILE A 293 -8.81 41.60 33.82
N GLY A 294 -8.27 40.39 34.01
CA GLY A 294 -7.85 39.81 35.29
C GLY A 294 -6.43 39.24 35.19
N PRO A 295 -5.68 39.13 36.30
CA PRO A 295 -4.22 39.29 36.30
C PRO A 295 -3.43 38.03 35.91
N GLU A 296 -2.18 38.28 35.48
CA GLU A 296 -1.06 37.35 35.23
C GLU A 296 -1.00 36.14 36.18
N PRO A 297 -0.67 34.94 35.66
CA PRO A 297 0.01 33.93 36.43
C PRO A 297 1.53 34.03 36.21
N THR A 298 2.21 34.18 37.34
CA THR A 298 3.63 34.00 37.62
C THR A 298 4.29 32.84 36.90
N THR A 299 5.49 33.12 36.41
CA THR A 299 6.48 32.19 35.88
C THR A 299 6.94 31.21 36.98
N THR A 300 6.65 29.92 36.81
CA THR A 300 7.29 28.83 37.56
C THR A 300 8.14 27.99 36.63
N THR A 301 9.42 27.92 36.97
CA THR A 301 10.46 27.07 36.39
C THR A 301 10.10 25.58 36.56
N PRO A 302 10.27 24.70 35.54
CA PRO A 302 10.19 23.27 35.74
C PRO A 302 11.55 22.71 36.18
N THR A 303 11.61 22.29 37.44
CA THR A 303 12.62 21.39 37.99
C THR A 303 12.20 19.93 37.72
N SER A 304 13.17 19.13 37.27
CA SER A 304 13.22 17.66 37.16
C SER A 304 12.16 16.95 36.30
N ALA A 305 12.64 16.36 35.20
CA ALA A 305 11.91 15.42 34.35
C ALA A 305 11.49 14.14 35.10
N PRO A 306 10.26 13.63 34.91
CA PRO A 306 9.88 12.27 35.27
C PRO A 306 10.21 11.28 34.13
N LYS A 307 10.18 9.99 34.49
CA LYS A 307 10.50 8.83 33.66
C LYS A 307 9.67 8.75 32.35
N PRO A 308 10.26 8.32 31.23
CA PRO A 308 9.64 8.25 29.89
C PRO A 308 8.62 7.10 29.68
N ALA A 309 7.87 6.67 30.69
CA ALA A 309 6.83 5.65 30.57
C ALA A 309 5.43 6.15 30.99
N ASP A 310 5.34 7.10 31.94
CA ASP A 310 4.05 7.56 32.47
C ASP A 310 3.39 8.62 31.57
N ASP A 311 4.21 9.45 30.89
CA ASP A 311 3.73 10.50 29.98
C ASP A 311 3.03 9.96 28.73
N GLU A 312 3.40 8.76 28.28
CA GLU A 312 2.81 8.14 27.10
C GLU A 312 1.43 7.57 27.38
N VAL A 313 1.28 6.92 28.54
CA VAL A 313 0.00 6.40 29.00
C VAL A 313 -0.98 7.55 29.20
N ALA A 314 -0.50 8.68 29.75
CA ALA A 314 -1.30 9.89 29.88
C ALA A 314 -1.71 10.48 28.52
N LEU A 315 -0.79 10.56 27.55
CA LEU A 315 -1.09 11.06 26.21
C LEU A 315 -2.11 10.16 25.47
N CYS A 316 -1.98 8.84 25.60
CA CYS A 316 -2.93 7.89 25.03
C CYS A 316 -4.32 8.05 25.65
N GLN A 317 -4.39 8.25 26.96
CA GLN A 317 -5.66 8.46 27.63
C GLN A 317 -6.35 9.75 27.16
N GLN A 318 -5.59 10.83 27.01
CA GLN A 318 -6.11 12.09 26.48
C GLN A 318 -6.61 11.96 25.03
N LEU A 319 -5.93 11.17 24.19
CA LEU A 319 -6.39 10.88 22.82
C LEU A 319 -7.72 10.13 22.82
N CYS A 320 -7.85 9.10 23.65
CA CYS A 320 -9.08 8.32 23.78
C CYS A 320 -10.26 9.17 24.25
N ASP A 321 -10.04 10.02 25.26
CA ASP A 321 -11.06 10.93 25.77
C ASP A 321 -11.51 11.92 24.68
N ARG A 322 -10.54 12.45 23.92
CA ARG A 322 -10.82 13.39 22.85
C ARG A 322 -11.58 12.75 21.67
N GLN A 323 -11.20 11.53 21.28
CA GLN A 323 -11.89 10.79 20.23
C GLN A 323 -13.35 10.51 20.63
N LEU A 324 -13.58 10.03 21.85
CA LEU A 324 -14.93 9.77 22.35
C LEU A 324 -15.79 11.04 22.35
N GLY A 325 -15.23 12.17 22.80
CA GLY A 325 -15.91 13.46 22.78
C GLY A 325 -16.34 13.86 21.37
N CYS A 326 -15.43 13.72 20.40
CA CYS A 326 -15.71 14.04 19.01
C CYS A 326 -16.73 13.10 18.35
N GLU A 327 -16.71 11.80 18.67
CA GLU A 327 -17.72 10.84 18.21
C GLU A 327 -19.10 11.17 18.80
N SER A 328 -19.17 11.53 20.07
CA SER A 328 -20.42 11.95 20.73
C SER A 328 -20.99 13.22 20.12
N GLU A 329 -20.16 14.23 19.87
CA GLU A 329 -20.56 15.49 19.21
C GLU A 329 -21.08 15.23 17.79
N ALA A 330 -20.32 14.47 16.98
CA ALA A 330 -20.67 14.17 15.60
C ALA A 330 -22.01 13.42 15.48
N ASN A 331 -22.34 12.58 16.45
CA ASN A 331 -23.59 11.81 16.45
C ASN A 331 -24.72 12.48 17.23
N ASN A 332 -24.47 13.63 17.89
CA ASN A 332 -25.41 14.29 18.79
C ASN A 332 -25.94 13.34 19.89
N VAL A 333 -25.05 12.53 20.46
CA VAL A 333 -25.37 11.56 21.53
C VAL A 333 -24.48 11.85 22.74
N ALA A 334 -25.07 11.81 23.94
CA ALA A 334 -24.31 11.92 25.17
C ALA A 334 -23.24 10.81 25.27
N PRO A 335 -22.04 11.10 25.80
CA PRO A 335 -21.00 10.10 25.97
C PRO A 335 -21.47 8.97 26.91
N PRO A 336 -21.02 7.73 26.68
CA PRO A 336 -21.37 6.60 27.54
C PRO A 336 -20.83 6.82 28.96
N GLU A 337 -21.57 6.36 29.96
CA GLU A 337 -21.19 6.46 31.38
C GLU A 337 -20.98 5.07 32.02
N GLY A 338 -20.34 5.05 33.19
CA GLY A 338 -20.15 3.87 34.02
C GLY A 338 -19.44 2.71 33.27
N LYS A 339 -20.01 1.51 33.33
CA LYS A 339 -19.42 0.30 32.73
C LYS A 339 -19.30 0.34 31.20
N ALA A 340 -20.03 1.21 30.53
CA ALA A 340 -19.90 1.40 29.09
C ALA A 340 -18.64 2.22 28.76
N LEU A 341 -18.42 3.31 29.50
CA LEU A 341 -17.21 4.11 29.42
C LEU A 341 -15.95 3.30 29.74
N GLU A 342 -16.00 2.51 30.82
CA GLU A 342 -14.86 1.67 31.21
C GLU A 342 -14.48 0.64 30.12
N ARG A 343 -15.47 0.06 29.44
CA ARG A 343 -15.22 -0.87 28.33
C ARG A 343 -14.62 -0.18 27.13
N TYR A 344 -15.13 1.00 26.77
CA TYR A 344 -14.57 1.82 25.71
C TYR A 344 -13.11 2.19 26.00
N MET A 345 -12.84 2.74 27.19
CA MET A 345 -11.50 3.17 27.59
C MET A 345 -10.49 2.01 27.72
N ARG A 346 -10.97 0.80 28.00
CA ARG A 346 -10.13 -0.41 27.98
C ARG A 346 -9.79 -0.84 26.55
N SER A 347 -10.76 -0.77 25.64
CA SER A 347 -10.56 -1.10 24.22
C SER A 347 -9.63 -0.09 23.55
N CYS A 348 -9.85 1.21 23.78
CA CYS A 348 -9.06 2.28 23.20
C CYS A 348 -7.59 2.23 23.66
N ARG A 349 -7.34 1.96 24.96
CA ARG A 349 -5.95 1.79 25.46
C ARG A 349 -5.21 0.64 24.81
N ARG A 350 -5.85 -0.52 24.59
CA ARG A 350 -5.22 -1.65 23.89
C ARG A 350 -4.88 -1.32 22.44
N MET A 351 -5.74 -0.56 21.75
CA MET A 351 -5.46 -0.10 20.40
C MET A 351 -4.33 0.92 20.38
N CYS A 352 -4.27 1.81 21.36
CA CYS A 352 -3.16 2.77 21.48
C CYS A 352 -1.83 2.08 21.80
N GLU A 353 -1.79 1.05 22.65
CA GLU A 353 -0.57 0.26 22.89
C GLU A 353 -0.01 -0.35 21.58
N PHE A 354 -0.89 -0.77 20.67
CA PHE A 354 -0.52 -1.28 19.34
C PHE A 354 -0.24 -0.15 18.32
N ALA A 355 -0.89 1.00 18.44
CA ALA A 355 -0.72 2.12 17.51
C ALA A 355 0.49 2.99 17.88
N VAL A 356 0.90 3.07 19.15
CA VAL A 356 2.10 3.80 19.61
C VAL A 356 3.38 3.18 19.03
N THR A 357 3.36 1.91 18.62
CA THR A 357 4.46 1.28 17.88
C THR A 357 4.54 1.70 16.40
N ASP A 358 3.43 2.16 15.80
CA ASP A 358 3.36 2.58 14.39
C ASP A 358 3.28 4.11 14.19
N TRP A 359 2.65 4.83 15.12
CA TRP A 359 2.50 6.28 15.12
C TRP A 359 3.73 6.94 15.73
N ASN A 360 4.30 7.93 15.03
CA ASN A 360 5.36 8.73 15.64
C ASN A 360 4.76 9.58 16.79
N ARG A 361 5.40 9.59 17.98
CA ARG A 361 5.02 10.46 19.12
C ARG A 361 4.70 11.92 18.72
N PRO A 362 5.40 12.53 17.75
CA PRO A 362 5.07 13.87 17.27
C PRO A 362 3.68 14.02 16.63
N GLN A 363 3.19 13.02 15.89
CA GLN A 363 1.89 13.06 15.21
C GLN A 363 0.75 13.04 16.22
N MET A 364 0.83 12.16 17.22
CA MET A 364 -0.14 12.14 18.34
C MET A 364 -0.23 13.49 19.05
N ARG A 365 0.93 14.08 19.39
CA ARG A 365 0.99 15.41 20.00
C ARG A 365 0.43 16.50 19.09
N ARG A 366 0.65 16.42 17.78
CA ARG A 366 0.09 17.35 16.78
C ARG A 366 -1.43 17.21 16.64
N CYS A 367 -1.97 16.00 16.67
CA CYS A 367 -3.43 15.83 16.61
C CYS A 367 -4.10 16.37 17.87
N MET A 368 -3.45 16.23 19.03
CA MET A 368 -3.95 16.83 20.28
C MET A 368 -4.01 18.37 20.27
N THR A 369 -3.24 19.04 19.39
CA THR A 369 -3.33 20.50 19.22
C THR A 369 -4.42 20.95 18.27
N ALA A 370 -5.19 20.04 17.65
CA ALA A 370 -6.36 20.42 16.86
C ALA A 370 -7.32 21.28 17.71
N GLU A 371 -8.01 22.23 17.11
CA GLU A 371 -8.97 23.08 17.83
C GLU A 371 -10.39 22.53 17.71
N THR A 372 -10.68 21.84 16.61
CA THR A 372 -12.00 21.28 16.32
C THR A 372 -11.98 19.76 16.19
N CYS A 373 -13.14 19.13 16.38
CA CYS A 373 -13.29 17.69 16.14
C CYS A 373 -13.07 17.31 14.66
N GLY A 374 -13.46 18.18 13.72
CA GLY A 374 -13.20 17.93 12.30
C GLY A 374 -11.71 17.94 11.92
N GLU A 375 -10.89 18.75 12.60
CA GLU A 375 -9.42 18.72 12.43
C GLU A 375 -8.79 17.52 13.13
N PHE A 376 -9.26 17.21 14.34
CA PHE A 376 -8.80 16.04 15.08
C PHE A 376 -9.03 14.75 14.29
N THR A 377 -10.26 14.52 13.81
CA THR A 377 -10.64 13.33 13.03
C THR A 377 -9.80 13.18 11.76
N ARG A 378 -9.58 14.27 11.02
CA ARG A 378 -8.71 14.26 9.82
C ARG A 378 -7.24 14.01 10.16
N CYS A 379 -6.78 14.42 11.33
CA CYS A 379 -5.42 14.18 11.78
C CYS A 379 -5.20 12.72 12.21
N VAL A 380 -6.21 12.09 12.82
CA VAL A 380 -6.13 10.70 13.30
C VAL A 380 -6.46 9.66 12.24
N GLN A 381 -7.23 10.01 11.21
CA GLN A 381 -7.52 9.11 10.09
C GLN A 381 -6.30 8.95 9.17
N PRO A 382 -6.02 7.73 8.68
CA PRO A 382 -5.05 7.56 7.60
C PRO A 382 -5.54 8.38 6.39
N PRO A 383 -4.63 8.98 5.61
CA PRO A 383 -5.02 9.77 4.44
C PRO A 383 -5.87 8.90 3.51
N ASP A 384 -7.03 9.42 3.10
CA ASP A 384 -7.91 8.74 2.15
C ASP A 384 -7.11 8.38 0.89
N PRO A 385 -7.16 7.11 0.43
CA PRO A 385 -6.54 6.71 -0.82
C PRO A 385 -7.37 7.31 -1.96
N SER A 386 -7.06 8.55 -2.33
CA SER A 386 -7.65 9.27 -3.46
C SER A 386 -6.77 9.20 -4.69
#